data_AF-A0A9E5WAZ4-F1
#
_entry.id   AF-A0A9E5WAZ4-F1
#
_cell.length_a   1.000
_cell.length_b   1.000
_cell.length_c   1.000
_cell.angle_alpha   90.00
_cell.angle_beta   90.00
_cell.angle_gamma   90.00
#
_symmetry.space_group_name_H-M   'P 1'
#
loop_
_entity.id
_entity.type
_entity.pdbx_description
1 polymer ?
#
loop_
_entity_poly.entity_id
_entity_poly.type
_entity_poly.pdbx_seq_one_letter_code
_entity_poly.pdbx_strand_id
1 'polypeptide(L)' 'MKFYIKQHQYYCGIDLHARSMYLCILDSKGQVKFHKNIKTSPDALMKAI' A
#
# COMPACT_ATOMS: atom_id res chain seq x y z
N MET A 1 -19.21 -16.53 5.65
CA MET A 1 -18.04 -15.66 5.37
C MET A 1 -17.39 -15.31 6.69
N LYS A 2 -16.06 -15.37 6.81
CA LYS A 2 -15.35 -14.98 8.04
C LYS A 2 -14.82 -13.56 7.86
N PHE A 3 -15.30 -12.62 8.68
CA PHE A 3 -14.88 -11.22 8.61
C PHE A 3 -13.62 -10.98 9.45
N TYR A 4 -12.72 -10.16 8.92
CA TYR A 4 -11.55 -9.68 9.64
C TYR A 4 -11.94 -8.44 10.45
N ILE A 5 -11.91 -8.55 11.78
CA ILE A 5 -12.40 -7.50 12.70
C ILE A 5 -11.27 -6.74 13.42
N LYS A 6 -10.01 -7.03 13.09
CA LYS A 6 -8.88 -6.34 13.73
C LYS A 6 -8.55 -5.06 12.98
N GLN A 7 -8.41 -3.97 13.73
CA GLN A 7 -7.92 -2.71 13.20
C GLN A 7 -6.39 -2.64 13.30
N HIS A 8 -5.74 -2.16 12.24
CA HIS A 8 -4.31 -1.88 12.21
C HIS A 8 -4.08 -0.37 12.21
N GLN A 9 -2.91 0.04 12.73
CA GLN A 9 -2.51 1.46 12.71
C GLN A 9 -2.32 1.98 11.29
N TYR A 10 -1.86 1.12 10.39
CA TYR A 10 -1.60 1.44 8.99
C TYR A 10 -2.09 0.35 8.06
N TYR A 11 -2.53 0.75 6.86
CA TYR A 11 -2.92 -0.12 5.77
C TYR A 11 -2.13 0.23 4.52
N CYS A 12 -1.49 -0.76 3.92
CA CYS A 12 -0.75 -0.62 2.67
C CYS A 12 -1.63 -1.12 1.51
N GLY A 13 -1.99 -0.21 0.61
CA GLY A 13 -2.64 -0.52 -0.66
C GLY A 13 -1.62 -0.49 -1.79
N ILE A 14 -1.64 -1.52 -2.62
CA ILE A 14 -0.79 -1.61 -3.81
C ILE A 14 -1.71 -1.82 -5.01
N ASP A 15 -1.63 -0.91 -5.97
CA ASP A 15 -2.24 -1.06 -7.28
C ASP A 15 -1.14 -1.40 -8.30
N LEU A 16 -1.18 -2.65 -8.78
CA LEU A 16 -0.20 -3.23 -9.68
C LEU A 16 -0.64 -3.10 -11.13
N HIS A 17 0.13 -2.35 -11.91
CA HIS A 17 0.05 -2.36 -13.36
C HIS A 17 1.29 -3.02 -13.97
N ALA A 18 1.26 -3.27 -15.28
CA ALA A 18 2.30 -4.02 -15.99
C ALA A 18 3.73 -3.44 -15.87
N ARG A 19 3.87 -2.12 -15.65
CA ARG A 19 5.18 -1.44 -15.58
C ARG A 19 5.33 -0.47 -14.40
N SER A 20 4.21 -0.02 -13.85
CA SER A 20 4.13 0.90 -12.73
C SER A 20 3.29 0.30 -11.61
N MET A 21 3.63 0.66 -10.38
CA MET A 21 2.94 0.24 -9.19
C MET A 21 2.66 1.50 -8.36
N TYR A 22 1.40 1.71 -8.02
CA TYR A 22 1.00 2.76 -7.12
C TYR A 22 0.91 2.21 -5.71
N LEU A 23 1.72 2.78 -4.82
CA LEU A 23 1.78 2.44 -3.40
C LEU A 23 1.05 3.52 -2.62
N CYS A 24 0.18 3.13 -1.69
CA CYS A 24 -0.53 4.04 -0.79
C CYS A 24 -0.53 3.48 0.63
N ILE A 25 -0.20 4.31 1.62
CA ILE A 25 -0.33 3.97 3.04
C ILE A 25 -1.39 4.87 3.65
N LEU A 26 -2.40 4.25 4.24
CA LEU A 26 -3.46 4.91 4.99
C LEU A 26 -3.23 4.69 6.49
N ASP A 27 -3.64 5.64 7.32
CA ASP A 27 -3.79 5.39 8.76
C ASP A 27 -5.09 4.62 9.07
N SER A 28 -5.28 4.28 10.34
CA SER A 28 -6.47 3.58 10.84
C SER A 28 -7.79 4.32 10.62
N LYS A 29 -7.76 5.61 10.28
CA LYS A 29 -8.92 6.45 9.96
C LYS A 29 -9.10 6.64 8.44
N GLY A 30 -8.26 6.02 7.62
CA GLY A 30 -8.32 6.13 6.16
C GLY A 30 -7.63 7.37 5.59
N GLN A 31 -6.85 8.12 6.39
CA GLN A 31 -6.11 9.28 5.87
C GLN A 31 -4.83 8.82 5.17
N VAL A 32 -4.59 9.36 3.99
CA VAL A 32 -3.35 9.11 3.24
C VAL A 32 -2.16 9.69 4.00
N LYS A 33 -1.22 8.83 4.39
CA LYS A 33 0.06 9.22 5.01
C LYS A 33 1.21 9.20 4.02
N PHE A 34 1.12 8.32 3.03
CA PHE A 34 2.11 8.20 1.97
C PHE A 34 1.44 7.71 0.71
N HIS A 35 1.86 8.24 -0.43
CA HIS A 35 1.54 7.66 -1.72
C HIS A 35 2.62 7.94 -2.75
N LYS A 36 2.90 6.97 -3.61
CA LYS A 36 3.94 7.10 -4.64
C LYS A 36 3.68 6.16 -5.80
N ASN A 37 3.91 6.65 -7.02
CA ASN A 37 3.99 5.80 -8.20
C ASN A 37 5.46 5.41 -8.43
N ILE A 38 5.75 4.10 -8.46
CA ILE A 38 7.09 3.55 -8.66
C ILE A 38 7.08 2.49 -9.75
N LYS A 39 8.26 2.11 -10.26
CA LYS A 39 8.39 0.99 -11.19
C LYS A 39 7.94 -0.31 -10.52
N THR A 40 7.24 -1.17 -11.25
CA THR A 40 6.88 -2.51 -10.76
C THR A 40 8.15 -3.38 -10.67
N SER A 41 8.81 -3.38 -9.51
CA SER A 41 9.87 -4.35 -9.19
C SER A 41 9.92 -4.64 -7.68
N PRO A 42 10.32 -5.85 -7.29
CA PRO A 42 10.49 -6.21 -5.87
C PRO A 42 11.44 -5.28 -5.13
N ASP A 43 12.59 -4.94 -5.74
CA ASP A 43 13.57 -4.02 -5.15
C ASP A 43 13.02 -2.61 -4.94
N ALA A 44 12.17 -2.13 -5.87
CA ALA A 44 11.56 -0.82 -5.76
C ALA A 44 10.52 -0.79 -4.64
N LEU A 45 9.75 -1.88 -4.48
CA LEU A 45 8.82 -2.03 -3.36
C LEU A 45 9.58 -2.03 -2.03
N MET A 46 10.62 -2.87 -1.89
CA MET A 46 11.39 -3.02 -0.65
C MET A 46 12.13 -1.74 -0.24
N LYS A 47 12.46 -0.85 -1.17
CA LYS A 47 13.04 0.46 -0.87
C LYS A 47 12.01 1.52 -0.48
N ALA A 48 10.73 1.29 -0.79
CA ALA A 48 9.67 2.26 -0.57
C ALA A 48 8.93 2.09 0.77
N ILE A 49 9.07 0.94 1.43
CA ILE A 49 8.48 0.58 2.72
C ILE A 49 9.57 0.21 3.72
#